data_AF-A0A350MSD0-F1
#
_entry.id   AF-A0A350MSD0-F1
#
_cell.length_a   1.000
_cell.length_b   1.000
_cell.length_c   1.000
_cell.angle_alpha   90.00
_cell.angle_beta   90.00
_cell.angle_gamma   90.00
#
_symmetry.space_group_name_H-M   'P 1'
#
loop_
_entity.id
_entity.type
_entity.pdbx_description
1 polymer ?
#
loop_
_entity_poly.entity_id
_entity_poly.type
_entity_poly.pdbx_seq_one_letter_code
_entity_poly.pdbx_strand_id
1 'polypeptide(L)' 'MGHLTQEQRYTISQMLGNGYRKIEIDRVIGVDKSTVIREIKRKADGRDRWK' A
#
# COMPACT_ATOMS: atom_id res chain seq x y z
N MET A 1 -5.67 -14.26 -3.72
CA MET A 1 -4.98 -12.96 -3.52
C MET A 1 -4.15 -13.10 -2.27
N GLY A 2 -2.82 -13.12 -2.40
CA GLY A 2 -1.94 -13.13 -1.24
C GLY A 2 -2.17 -11.86 -0.42
N HIS A 3 -2.19 -12.00 0.90
CA HIS A 3 -2.11 -10.83 1.76
C HIS A 3 -0.78 -10.13 1.50
N LEU A 4 -0.78 -8.80 1.39
CA LEU A 4 0.46 -8.02 1.37
C LEU A 4 1.30 -8.41 2.60
N THR A 5 2.62 -8.53 2.41
CA THR A 5 3.51 -8.72 3.54
C THR A 5 3.55 -7.45 4.41
N GLN A 6 4.05 -7.56 5.63
CA GLN A 6 4.26 -6.40 6.48
C GLN A 6 5.22 -5.40 5.84
N GLU A 7 6.27 -5.89 5.18
CA GLU A 7 7.23 -5.08 4.44
C GLU A 7 6.55 -4.32 3.29
N GLN A 8 5.71 -4.99 2.49
CA GLN A 8 4.97 -4.32 1.42
C GLN A 8 4.02 -3.25 1.96
N ARG A 9 3.31 -3.51 3.07
CA ARG A 9 2.48 -2.50 3.73
C ARG A 9 3.29 -1.32 4.24
N TYR A 10 4.46 -1.58 4.83
CA TYR A 10 5.39 -0.55 5.27
C TYR A 10 5.87 0.32 4.09
N THR A 11 6.26 -0.30 2.97
CA THR A 11 6.68 0.43 1.77
C THR A 11 5.55 1.28 1.19
N ILE A 12 4.31 0.77 1.12
CA ILE A 12 3.14 1.57 0.73
C ILE A 12 2.98 2.77 1.67
N SER A 13 3.17 2.59 2.98
CA SER A 13 3.11 3.66 3.98
C SER A 13 4.10 4.79 3.72
N GLN A 14 5.37 4.45 3.64
CA GLN A 14 6.45 5.42 3.49
C GLN A 14 6.33 6.14 2.15
N MET A 15 6.10 5.41 1.07
CA MET A 15 5.97 6.03 -0.26
C MET A 15 4.71 6.91 -0.37
N LEU A 16 3.58 6.49 0.18
CA LEU A 16 2.38 7.33 0.17
C LEU A 16 2.58 8.60 1.00
N GLY A 17 3.20 8.50 2.17
CA GLY A 17 3.54 9.65 3.03
C GLY A 17 4.51 10.63 2.36
N ASN A 18 5.39 10.13 1.50
CA ASN A 18 6.35 10.93 0.72
C ASN A 18 5.78 11.45 -0.61
N GLY A 19 4.48 11.28 -0.88
CA GLY A 19 3.81 11.87 -2.05
C GLY A 19 3.95 11.11 -3.37
N TYR A 20 4.47 9.88 -3.35
CA TYR A 20 4.59 9.06 -4.56
C TYR A 20 3.22 8.65 -5.12
N ARG A 21 3.15 8.48 -6.44
CA ARG A 21 1.94 8.02 -7.12
C ARG A 21 1.76 6.52 -6.89
N LYS A 22 0.51 6.07 -6.87
CA LYS A 22 0.16 4.65 -6.69
C LYS A 22 0.79 3.71 -7.73
N ILE A 23 1.04 4.22 -8.95
CA ILE A 23 1.72 3.51 -10.05
C ILE A 23 3.25 3.40 -9.86
N GLU A 24 3.82 4.14 -8.92
CA GLU A 24 5.23 4.01 -8.55
C GLU A 24 5.34 2.99 -7.43
N ILE A 25 4.38 3.02 -6.50
CA ILE A 25 4.29 2.10 -5.37
C ILE A 25 4.07 0.65 -5.86
N ASP A 26 3.15 0.43 -6.79
CA ASP A 26 2.82 -0.90 -7.31
C ASP A 26 4.02 -1.56 -8.03
N ARG A 27 4.78 -0.77 -8.80
CA ARG A 27 6.04 -1.17 -9.45
C ARG A 27 7.13 -1.52 -8.46
N VAL A 28 7.25 -0.77 -7.37
CA VAL A 28 8.28 -1.01 -6.34
C VAL A 28 8.01 -2.30 -5.57
N ILE A 29 6.76 -2.57 -5.18
CA ILE A 29 6.43 -3.74 -4.35
C ILE A 29 6.02 -4.97 -5.16
N GLY A 30 5.95 -4.86 -6.50
CA GLY A 30 5.68 -5.97 -7.42
C GLY A 30 4.25 -6.50 -7.36
N VAL A 31 3.24 -5.63 -7.14
CA VAL A 31 1.83 -6.03 -7.08
C VAL A 31 0.98 -5.23 -8.06
N ASP A 32 -0.26 -5.67 -8.27
CA ASP A 32 -1.21 -4.92 -9.09
C ASP A 32 -1.66 -3.61 -8.42
N LYS A 33 -1.88 -2.58 -9.23
CA LYS A 33 -2.37 -1.26 -8.80
C LYS A 33 -3.66 -1.35 -7.96
N SER A 34 -4.58 -2.27 -8.28
CA SER A 34 -5.83 -2.43 -7.54
C SER A 34 -5.59 -2.96 -6.12
N THR A 35 -4.54 -3.74 -5.91
CA THR A 35 -4.12 -4.22 -4.58
C THR A 35 -3.67 -3.04 -3.72
N VAL A 36 -2.81 -2.17 -4.26
CA VAL A 36 -2.37 -0.93 -3.58
C VAL A 36 -3.56 -0.02 -3.25
N ILE A 37 -4.49 0.18 -4.20
CA ILE A 37 -5.68 0.99 -3.98
C ILE A 37 -6.55 0.43 -2.85
N ARG A 38 -6.81 -0.89 -2.83
CA ARG A 38 -7.61 -1.52 -1.78
C ARG A 38 -6.95 -1.38 -0.41
N GLU A 39 -5.64 -1.56 -0.33
CA GLU A 39 -4.87 -1.40 0.92
C GLU A 39 -4.94 0.03 1.46
N ILE A 40 -4.75 1.04 0.59
CA ILE A 40 -4.89 2.45 0.97
C ILE A 40 -6.30 2.76 1.46
N LYS A 41 -7.34 2.23 0.80
CA LYS A 41 -8.73 2.41 1.24
C LYS A 41 -8.99 1.76 2.60
N ARG A 42 -8.50 0.55 2.84
CA ARG A 42 -8.63 -0.13 4.15
C ARG A 42 -8.02 0.68 5.29
N LYS A 43 -6.87 1.31 5.06
CA LYS A 43 -6.27 2.26 6.01
C LYS A 43 -7.15 3.48 6.23
N ALA A 44 -7.63 4.11 5.15
CA ALA A 44 -8.48 5.31 5.23
C ALA A 44 -9.78 5.05 6.00
N ASP A 45 -10.36 3.86 5.86
CA ASP A 45 -11.55 3.42 6.58
C ASP A 45 -11.29 3.14 8.07
N GLY A 46 -10.05 3.34 8.56
CA GLY A 46 -9.66 3.08 9.94
C GLY A 46 -9.65 1.59 10.33
N ARG A 47 -9.83 0.70 9.35
CA ARG A 47 -9.89 -0.76 9.56
C ARG A 47 -8.51 -1.39 9.73
N ASP A 48 -7.45 -0.65 9.44
CA ASP A 48 -6.08 -1.09 9.60
C ASP A 48 -5.20 0.04 10.14
N ARG A 49 -4.48 -0.22 11.24
CA ARG A 49 -3.45 0.70 11.76
C ARG A 49 -2.11 0.20 11.25
N TRP A 50 -1.58 0.84 10.21
CA TRP A 50 -0.15 0.68 9.89
C TRP A 50 0.63 1.16 11.12
N LYS A 51 1.21 0.22 11.86
CA LYS A 51 2.16 0.48 12.96
C LYS A 51 3.53 0.78 12.38
#